data_AF-A0A7Y5J006-F1
#
_entry.id   AF-A0A7Y5J006-F1
#
_cell.length_a   1.000
_cell.length_b   1.000
_cell.length_c   1.000
_cell.angle_alpha   90.00
_cell.angle_beta   90.00
_cell.angle_gamma   90.00
#
_symmetry.space_group_name_H-M   'P 1'
#
loop_
_entity.id
_entity.type
_entity.pdbx_description
1 polymer ?
#
loop_
_entity_poly.entity_id
_entity_poly.type
_entity_poly.pdbx_seq_one_letter_code
_entity_poly.pdbx_strand_id
1 'polypeptide(L)'
;MKNRLGMSMVLIRPGVFLMGSPTSSDPDDKPVHSVRIRNSFYMGTHEVTQQQYAKVMGVNPSKNEGTKLPVENITWDEATDFCRRLSKEDHATYRL
;
A
#
# COMPACT_ATOMS: atom_id res chain seq x y z
N MET A 1 -4.54 -13.85 3.74
CA MET A 1 -3.55 -14.35 2.76
C MET A 1 -2.19 -13.77 3.12
N LYS A 2 -1.07 -14.49 2.91
CA LYS A 2 0.28 -13.92 3.05
C LYS A 2 1.06 -14.12 1.76
N ASN A 3 1.83 -13.12 1.34
CA ASN A 3 2.80 -13.30 0.26
C ASN A 3 4.13 -13.84 0.82
N ARG A 4 5.12 -14.05 -0.05
CA ARG A 4 6.41 -14.63 0.36
C ARG A 4 7.27 -13.72 1.24
N LEU A 5 6.97 -12.42 1.33
CA LEU A 5 7.61 -11.50 2.26
C LEU A 5 6.93 -11.52 3.64
N GLY A 6 5.92 -12.38 3.82
CA GLY A 6 5.13 -12.46 5.03
C GLY A 6 4.10 -11.34 5.17
N MET A 7 3.89 -10.52 4.13
CA MET A 7 2.91 -9.44 4.15
C MET A 7 1.51 -10.03 4.22
N SER A 8 0.74 -9.62 5.23
CA SER A 8 -0.67 -9.98 5.36
C SER A 8 -1.50 -9.14 4.41
N MET A 9 -2.34 -9.80 3.62
CA MET A 9 -3.24 -9.17 2.66
C MET A 9 -4.70 -9.49 3.03
N VAL A 10 -5.56 -8.46 2.96
CA VAL A 10 -7.01 -8.56 3.14
C VAL A 10 -7.73 -8.40 1.80
N LEU A 11 -8.76 -9.21 1.58
CA LEU A 11 -9.60 -9.13 0.38
C LEU A 11 -10.62 -8.00 0.55
N ILE A 12 -10.55 -6.99 -0.31
CA ILE A 12 -11.59 -5.97 -0.44
C ILE A 12 -12.58 -6.44 -1.49
N ARG A 13 -13.82 -6.70 -1.07
CA ARG A 13 -14.90 -7.15 -1.96
C ARG A 13 -15.43 -5.98 -2.79
N PRO A 14 -16.05 -6.26 -3.96
CA PRO A 14 -16.78 -5.24 -4.70
C PRO A 14 -17.82 -4.56 -3.81
N GLY A 15 -18.02 -3.27 -4.02
CA GLY A 15 -18.90 -2.48 -3.18
C GLY A 15 -18.94 -1.02 -3.58
N VAL A 16 -19.78 -0.28 -2.88
CA VAL A 16 -19.90 1.16 -2.99
C VAL A 16 -19.71 1.76 -1.62
N PHE A 17 -18.91 2.82 -1.52
CA PHE A 17 -18.73 3.58 -0.28
C PHE A 17 -18.74 5.08 -0.59
N LEU A 18 -18.86 5.88 0.47
CA LEU A 18 -18.75 7.33 0.40
C LEU A 18 -17.30 7.74 0.72
N MET A 19 -16.66 8.45 -0.21
CA MET A 19 -15.32 9.01 -0.04
C MET A 19 -15.43 10.51 0.28
N GLY A 20 -14.56 10.98 1.18
CA GLY A 20 -14.59 12.34 1.73
C GLY A 20 -15.20 12.39 3.13
N SER A 21 -15.27 13.57 3.73
CA SER A 21 -15.78 13.76 5.09
C SER A 21 -16.78 14.92 5.17
N PRO A 22 -18.01 14.69 5.66
CA PRO A 22 -19.02 15.75 5.75
C PRO A 22 -18.70 16.77 6.85
N THR A 23 -17.94 16.37 7.87
CA THR A 23 -17.59 17.19 9.03
C THR A 23 -16.19 17.77 8.97
N SER A 24 -15.37 17.39 7.98
CA SER A 24 -14.03 17.95 7.82
C SER A 24 -14.12 19.44 7.46
N SER A 25 -13.21 20.25 8.00
CA SER A 25 -13.05 21.64 7.57
C SER A 25 -12.13 21.76 6.36
N ASP A 26 -11.42 20.68 6.00
CA ASP A 26 -10.53 20.66 4.85
C ASP A 26 -11.34 20.66 3.54
N PRO A 27 -11.12 21.62 2.63
CA PRO A 27 -11.78 21.63 1.32
C PRO A 27 -11.42 20.41 0.45
N ASP A 28 -10.23 19.81 0.62
CA ASP A 28 -9.78 18.67 -0.20
C ASP A 28 -10.53 17.37 0.14
N ASP A 29 -11.15 17.30 1.32
CA ASP A 29 -12.01 16.18 1.75
C ASP A 29 -13.45 16.27 1.20
N LYS A 30 -13.75 17.28 0.38
CA LYS A 30 -15.09 17.61 -0.10
C LYS A 30 -15.16 17.69 -1.63
N PRO A 31 -16.34 17.46 -2.23
CA PRO A 31 -17.57 16.96 -1.60
C PRO A 31 -17.50 15.45 -1.33
N VAL A 32 -18.30 15.00 -0.37
CA VAL A 32 -18.54 13.57 -0.17
C VAL A 32 -19.21 13.01 -1.44
N HIS A 33 -18.64 11.97 -2.01
CA HIS A 33 -19.14 11.37 -3.26
C HIS A 33 -19.06 9.84 -3.24
N SER A 34 -19.87 9.21 -4.09
CA SER A 34 -19.96 7.75 -4.17
C SER A 34 -18.85 7.16 -5.04
N VAL A 35 -18.09 6.21 -4.50
CA VAL A 35 -17.04 5.47 -5.21
C VAL A 35 -17.43 3.99 -5.30
N ARG A 36 -17.35 3.42 -6.52
CA ARG A 36 -17.67 2.02 -6.80
C ARG A 36 -16.42 1.20 -7.10
N ILE A 37 -16.15 0.21 -6.25
CA ILE A 37 -15.16 -0.84 -6.49
C ILE A 37 -15.88 -1.97 -7.24
N ARG A 38 -15.55 -2.15 -8.53
CA ARG A 38 -16.21 -3.16 -9.39
C ARG A 38 -15.67 -4.57 -9.18
N ASN A 39 -14.36 -4.70 -9.05
CA ASN A 39 -13.66 -5.97 -8.93
C ASN A 39 -13.01 -6.06 -7.55
N SER A 40 -13.00 -7.25 -6.96
CA SER A 40 -12.26 -7.46 -5.73
C SER A 40 -10.76 -7.29 -5.97
N PHE A 41 -10.06 -6.81 -4.95
CA PHE A 41 -8.60 -6.77 -4.94
C PHE A 41 -8.08 -7.02 -3.52
N TYR A 42 -6.81 -7.36 -3.40
CA TYR A 42 -6.16 -7.51 -2.12
C TYR A 42 -5.43 -6.23 -1.73
N MET A 43 -5.50 -5.84 -0.46
CA MET A 43 -4.78 -4.71 0.10
C MET A 43 -3.87 -5.19 1.25
N GLY A 44 -2.67 -4.61 1.37
CA GLY A 44 -1.81 -4.86 2.52
C GLY A 44 -2.49 -4.40 3.81
N THR A 45 -2.48 -5.22 4.86
CA THR A 45 -3.11 -4.86 6.14
C THR A 45 -2.27 -3.91 6.98
N HIS A 46 -1.01 -3.74 6.61
CA HIS A 46 -0.05 -2.83 7.23
C HIS A 46 0.75 -2.16 6.11
N GLU A 47 1.38 -1.04 6.45
CA GLU A 47 2.40 -0.42 5.60
C GLU A 47 3.56 -1.41 5.36
N VAL A 48 4.24 -1.23 4.22
CA VAL A 48 5.43 -2.04 3.88
C VAL A 48 6.50 -1.77 4.94
N THR A 49 7.01 -2.82 5.57
CA THR A 49 8.04 -2.64 6.60
C THR A 49 9.42 -2.44 5.98
N GLN A 50 10.34 -1.84 6.75
CA GLN A 50 11.73 -1.65 6.34
C GLN A 50 12.40 -2.97 5.93
N GLN A 51 12.16 -4.05 6.67
CA GLN A 51 12.68 -5.37 6.32
C GLN A 51 12.13 -5.88 4.97
N GLN A 52 10.83 -5.68 4.71
CA GLN A 52 10.20 -6.11 3.46
C GLN A 52 10.72 -5.30 2.28
N TYR A 53 10.83 -3.99 2.44
CA TYR A 53 11.37 -3.09 1.43
C TYR A 53 12.83 -3.42 1.11
N ALA A 54 13.69 -3.51 2.13
CA ALA A 54 15.10 -3.82 1.95
C ALA A 54 15.34 -5.17 1.28
N LYS A 55 14.47 -6.17 1.53
CA LYS A 55 14.57 -7.49 0.87
C LYS A 55 14.35 -7.43 -0.65
N VAL A 56 13.56 -6.47 -1.14
CA VAL A 56 13.26 -6.31 -2.58
C VAL A 56 14.18 -5.26 -3.24
N MET A 57 14.45 -4.18 -2.52
CA MET A 57 15.15 -3.01 -3.06
C MET A 57 16.65 -3.01 -2.75
N GLY A 58 17.09 -3.78 -1.75
CA GLY A 58 18.49 -3.87 -1.32
C GLY A 58 18.97 -2.69 -0.48
N VAL A 59 18.09 -1.75 -0.13
CA VAL A 59 18.41 -0.52 0.62
C VAL A 59 17.33 -0.25 1.67
N ASN A 60 17.71 0.48 2.73
CA ASN A 60 16.77 1.01 3.72
C ASN A 60 16.99 2.53 3.87
N PRO A 61 16.13 3.38 3.27
CA PRO A 61 16.25 4.83 3.34
C PRO A 61 15.62 5.44 4.60
N SER A 62 14.99 4.62 5.45
CA SER A 62 14.36 5.08 6.67
C SER A 62 15.37 5.73 7.62
N LYS A 63 15.00 6.92 8.12
CA LYS A 63 15.66 7.64 9.20
C LYS A 63 15.45 6.94 10.54
N ASN A 64 14.24 6.42 10.81
CA ASN A 64 13.94 5.73 12.06
C ASN A 64 14.11 4.22 11.89
N GLU A 65 15.20 3.64 12.40
CA GLU A 65 15.48 2.22 12.15
C GLU A 65 14.62 1.26 12.97
N GLY A 66 14.02 0.27 12.30
CA GLY A 66 13.34 -0.84 12.93
C GLY A 66 12.75 -1.79 11.90
N THR A 67 13.08 -3.08 11.98
CA THR A 67 12.72 -4.08 10.95
C THR A 67 11.22 -4.20 10.69
N LYS A 68 10.41 -3.96 11.72
CA LYS A 68 8.93 -3.99 11.68
C LYS A 68 8.29 -2.61 11.55
N LEU A 69 9.08 -1.54 11.56
CA LEU A 69 8.57 -0.20 11.31
C LEU A 69 8.28 -0.04 9.80
N PRO A 70 7.36 0.87 9.44
CA PRO A 70 7.14 1.25 8.06
C PRO A 70 8.42 1.79 7.42
N VAL A 71 8.60 1.49 6.14
CA VAL A 71 9.60 2.21 5.34
C VAL A 71 9.13 3.65 5.12
N GLU A 72 10.06 4.60 5.19
CA GLU A 72 9.81 6.03 5.00
C GLU A 72 11.02 6.69 4.31
N ASN A 73 10.90 7.98 3.96
CA ASN A 73 11.82 8.71 3.08
C ASN A 73 12.02 8.06 1.70
N ILE A 74 10.93 7.55 1.12
CA ILE A 74 10.92 7.09 -0.28
C ILE A 74 10.06 8.00 -1.14
N THR A 75 10.47 8.14 -2.39
CA THR A 75 9.70 8.79 -3.45
C THR A 75 8.60 7.86 -3.96
N TRP A 76 7.64 8.44 -4.68
CA TRP A 76 6.58 7.67 -5.36
C TRP A 76 7.15 6.71 -6.42
N ASP A 77 8.21 7.11 -7.12
CA ASP A 77 8.88 6.27 -8.13
C ASP A 77 9.55 5.05 -7.49
N GLU A 78 10.18 5.22 -6.32
CA GLU A 78 10.77 4.12 -5.55
C GLU A 78 9.71 3.15 -5.01
N ALA A 79 8.58 3.67 -4.52
CA ALA A 79 7.44 2.85 -4.12
C ALA A 79 6.86 2.04 -5.30
N THR A 80 6.76 2.68 -6.48
CA THR A 80 6.32 2.01 -7.71
C THR A 80 7.34 0.97 -8.19
N ASP A 81 8.64 1.24 -8.08
CA ASP A 81 9.69 0.27 -8.42
C ASP A 81 9.67 -0.94 -7.47
N PHE A 82 9.43 -0.72 -6.17
CA PHE A 82 9.20 -1.80 -5.22
C PHE A 82 8.04 -2.70 -5.68
N CYS A 83 6.88 -2.13 -6.01
CA CYS A 83 5.73 -2.89 -6.51
C CYS A 83 6.07 -3.68 -7.79
N ARG A 84 6.80 -3.05 -8.72
CA ARG A 84 7.23 -3.68 -9.98
C ARG A 84 8.16 -4.87 -9.74
N ARG A 85 9.19 -4.72 -8.91
CA ARG A 85 10.15 -5.79 -8.57
C ARG A 85 9.45 -6.92 -7.82
N LEU A 86 8.65 -6.58 -6.81
CA LEU A 86 7.86 -7.57 -6.07
C LEU A 86 6.94 -8.35 -6.99
N SER A 87 6.30 -7.68 -7.97
CA SER A 87 5.43 -8.35 -8.93
C SER A 87 6.14 -9.36 -9.81
N LYS A 88 7.32 -8.99 -10.32
CA LYS A 88 8.16 -9.87 -11.14
C LYS A 88 8.57 -11.10 -10.35
N GLU A 89 8.99 -10.88 -9.11
CA GLU A 89 9.48 -11.95 -8.28
C GLU A 89 8.32 -12.88 -7.83
N ASP A 90 7.13 -12.35 -7.47
CA ASP A 90 6.04 -13.12 -6.82
C ASP A 90 5.08 -13.74 -7.83
N HIS A 91 5.26 -13.42 -9.12
CA HIS A 91 4.35 -13.78 -10.20
C HIS A 91 2.89 -13.34 -9.93
N ALA A 92 2.73 -12.20 -9.24
CA ALA A 92 1.46 -11.57 -8.95
C ALA A 92 1.54 -10.06 -9.18
N THR A 93 0.44 -9.38 -9.49
CA THR A 93 0.47 -7.93 -9.75
C THR A 93 0.29 -7.13 -8.46
N TYR A 94 1.32 -6.39 -8.07
CA TYR A 94 1.30 -5.38 -7.02
C TYR A 94 1.38 -3.99 -7.63
N ARG A 95 0.63 -3.05 -7.08
CA ARG A 95 0.63 -1.63 -7.48
C ARG A 95 0.16 -0.75 -6.34
N LEU A 96 0.41 0.54 -6.46
CA LEU A 96 -0.23 1.61 -5.69
C LEU A 96 -1.69 1.81 -6.15
#